data_AF-A0A933G719-F1
#
_entry.id   AF-A0A933G719-F1
#
_cell.length_a   1.000
_cell.length_b   1.000
_cell.length_c   1.000
_cell.angle_alpha   90.00
_cell.angle_beta   90.00
_cell.angle_gamma   90.00
#
_symmetry.space_group_name_H-M   'P 1'
#
loop_
_entity.id
_entity.type
_entity.pdbx_description
1 polymer ?
#
loop_
_entity_poly.entity_id
_entity_poly.type
_entity_poly.pdbx_seq_one_letter_code
_entity_poly.pdbx_strand_id
1 'polypeptide(L)' 'MKVKGRESTDLDIIGSFAALKRAARRARELGRQTGTPVYVMIKGKMVDLTERDARRPSGQRKQARR' A
#
# COMPACT_ATOMS: atom_id res chain seq x y z
N MET A 1 12.03 -7.90 6.49
CA MET A 1 10.94 -8.73 7.07
C MET A 1 10.55 -9.77 6.04
N LYS A 2 10.88 -11.03 6.28
CA LYS A 2 10.51 -12.16 5.42
C LYS A 2 9.05 -12.49 5.76
N VAL A 3 8.11 -12.20 4.87
CA VAL A 3 6.69 -12.47 5.14
C VAL A 3 6.49 -13.99 5.08
N LYS A 4 6.45 -14.63 6.24
CA LYS A 4 6.30 -16.08 6.44
C LYS A 4 4.85 -16.52 6.18
N GLY A 5 4.32 -16.15 5.02
CA GLY A 5 2.95 -16.46 4.57
C GLY A 5 2.91 -16.76 3.08
N ARG A 6 4.06 -17.06 2.48
CA ARG A 6 4.16 -17.29 1.03
C ARG A 6 3.63 -18.68 0.63
N GLU A 7 3.41 -19.58 1.59
CA GLU A 7 2.96 -20.97 1.37
C GLU A 7 2.03 -21.40 2.52
N SER A 8 0.85 -20.78 2.62
CA SER A 8 -0.25 -21.38 3.38
C SER A 8 -1.00 -22.35 2.46
N THR A 9 -1.31 -23.55 2.94
CA THR A 9 -2.16 -24.53 2.23
C THR A 9 -3.65 -24.28 2.46
N ASP A 10 -3.98 -23.37 3.37
CA ASP A 10 -5.35 -22.97 3.68
C ASP A 10 -5.94 -22.15 2.52
N LEU A 11 -7.07 -22.64 1.98
CA LEU A 11 -7.75 -22.06 0.81
C LEU A 11 -8.18 -20.60 1.02
N ASP A 12 -8.62 -20.25 2.23
CA ASP A 12 -9.03 -18.89 2.56
C ASP A 12 -7.83 -17.94 2.62
N ILE A 13 -6.66 -18.47 3.03
CA ILE A 13 -5.43 -17.68 3.13
C ILE A 13 -4.75 -17.51 1.76
N ILE A 14 -4.81 -18.48 0.85
CA ILE A 14 -4.10 -18.46 -0.45
C ILE A 14 -4.41 -17.19 -1.28
N GLY A 15 -5.66 -16.70 -1.25
CA GLY A 15 -6.07 -15.48 -1.95
C GLY A 15 -5.95 -14.19 -1.13
N SER A 16 -5.85 -14.31 0.19
CA SER A 16 -5.99 -13.19 1.14
C SER A 16 -4.97 -12.08 0.89
N PHE A 17 -3.70 -12.42 0.62
CA PHE A 17 -2.65 -11.42 0.44
C PHE A 17 -2.87 -10.57 -0.82
N ALA A 18 -3.32 -11.20 -1.91
CA ALA A 18 -3.65 -10.49 -3.14
C ALA A 18 -4.90 -9.59 -2.94
N ALA A 19 -5.89 -10.06 -2.20
CA ALA A 19 -7.06 -9.27 -1.81
C ALA A 19 -6.67 -8.06 -0.96
N LEU A 20 -5.85 -8.25 0.08
CA LEU A 20 -5.35 -7.17 0.95
C LEU A 20 -4.59 -6.11 0.16
N LYS A 21 -3.73 -6.52 -0.79
CA LYS A 21 -3.03 -5.57 -1.68
C LYS A 21 -4.00 -4.76 -2.54
N ARG A 22 -5.05 -5.40 -3.08
CA ARG A 22 -6.08 -4.70 -3.86
C ARG A 22 -6.84 -3.69 -2.99
N ALA A 23 -7.27 -4.11 -1.81
CA ALA A 23 -7.97 -3.26 -0.85
C ALA A 23 -7.12 -2.05 -0.43
N ALA A 24 -5.85 -2.27 -0.07
CA ALA A 24 -4.94 -1.20 0.33
C ALA A 24 -4.70 -0.17 -0.78
N ARG A 25 -4.54 -0.63 -2.03
CA ARG A 25 -4.42 0.26 -3.20
C ARG A 25 -5.68 1.10 -3.39
N ARG A 26 -6.86 0.48 -3.31
CA ARG A 26 -8.13 1.18 -3.50
C ARG A 26 -8.41 2.18 -2.39
N ALA A 27 -8.11 1.83 -1.13
CA ALA A 27 -8.23 2.74 0.01
C ALA A 27 -7.37 3.99 -0.17
N ARG A 28 -6.12 3.82 -0.64
CA ARG A 28 -5.22 4.95 -0.94
C ARG A 28 -5.72 5.81 -2.09
N GLU A 29 -6.20 5.20 -3.17
CA GLU A 29 -6.78 5.94 -4.30
C GLU A 29 -8.01 6.74 -3.87
N LEU A 30 -8.90 6.12 -3.09
CA LEU A 30 -10.11 6.75 -2.59
C LEU A 30 -9.77 7.91 -1.65
N GLY A 31 -8.91 7.69 -0.65
CA GLY A 31 -8.48 8.75 0.27
C GLY A 31 -7.88 9.95 -0.46
N ARG A 32 -7.10 9.73 -1.52
CA ARG A 32 -6.60 10.81 -2.39
C ARG A 32 -7.73 11.53 -3.13
N GLN A 33 -8.75 10.82 -3.61
CA GLN A 33 -9.88 11.41 -4.33
C GLN A 33 -10.81 12.21 -3.42
N THR A 34 -11.02 11.75 -2.18
CA THR A 34 -11.96 12.34 -1.22
C THR A 34 -11.30 13.32 -0.26
N GLY A 35 -9.97 13.45 -0.28
CA GLY A 35 -9.23 14.22 0.71
C GLY A 35 -9.25 13.58 2.10
N THR A 36 -9.54 12.28 2.19
CA THR A 36 -9.56 11.54 3.44
C THR A 36 -8.17 10.95 3.71
N PRO A 37 -7.56 11.19 4.88
CA PRO A 37 -6.23 10.69 5.19
C PRO A 37 -6.20 9.17 5.33
N VAL A 38 -5.07 8.56 4.98
CA VAL A 38 -4.88 7.10 5.01
C VAL A 38 -3.66 6.78 5.86
N TYR A 39 -3.89 6.41 7.11
CA TYR A 39 -2.84 6.12 8.08
C TYR A 39 -2.38 4.66 8.00
N VAL A 40 -1.07 4.46 8.07
CA VAL A 40 -0.45 3.14 8.21
C VAL A 40 0.62 3.15 9.30
N MET A 41 0.84 2.00 9.93
CA MET A 41 1.89 1.83 10.90
C MET A 41 3.20 1.45 10.19
N ILE A 42 4.23 2.30 10.28
CA ILE A 42 5.58 2.03 9.76
C ILE A 42 6.58 2.23 10.89
N LYS A 43 7.29 1.15 11.25
CA LYS A 43 8.31 1.17 12.33
C LYS A 43 7.75 1.73 13.66
N GLY A 44 6.53 1.32 14.03
CA GLY A 44 5.88 1.78 15.27
C GLY A 44 5.37 3.23 15.23
N LYS A 45 5.40 3.89 14.06
CA LYS A 45 4.88 5.25 13.88
C LYS A 45 3.67 5.25 12.96
N MET A 46 2.65 6.02 13.32
CA MET A 46 1.56 6.34 12.41
C MET A 46 2.06 7.29 11.32
N VAL A 47 1.87 6.90 10.06
CA VAL A 47 2.27 7.66 8.89
C VAL A 47 1.05 7.86 8.02
N ASP A 48 0.70 9.12 7.72
CA ASP A 48 -0.28 9.39 6.67
C ASP A 48 0.34 9.20 5.28
N LEU A 49 -0.29 8.34 4.48
CA LEU A 49 0.13 8.07 3.10
C LEU A 49 -0.38 9.13 2.12
N THR A 50 -1.42 9.89 2.45
CA THR A 50 -1.90 10.95 1.53
C THR A 50 -0.93 12.12 1.47
N GLU A 51 -0.38 12.57 2.61
CA GLU A 51 0.67 13.58 2.65
C GLU A 51 1.99 13.14 2.01
N ARG A 52 2.35 11.86 2.17
CA ARG A 52 3.63 11.32 1.65
C ARG A 52 3.71 11.36 0.12
N ASP A 53 2.57 11.23 -0.55
CA ASP A 53 2.49 11.30 -2.01
C ASP A 53 2.57 12.73 -2.53
N ALA A 54 1.97 13.70 -1.83
CA ALA A 54 2.07 15.12 -2.18
C ALA A 54 3.52 15.63 -2.13
N ARG A 55 4.34 15.08 -1.22
CA ARG A 55 5.75 15.45 -1.06
C ARG A 55 6.70 14.70 -2.00
N ARG A 56 6.23 13.79 -2.87
CA ARG A 56 7.12 13.06 -3.78
C ARG A 56 7.45 13.94 -5.00
N PRO A 57 8.69 14.42 -5.17
CA PRO A 57 9.05 15.26 -6.30
C PRO A 57 8.83 14.49 -7.60
N SER A 58 8.24 15.18 -8.58
CA SER A 58 7.84 14.69 -9.91
C SER A 58 8.98 14.08 -10.74
N GLY A 59 10.24 14.15 -10.28
CA GLY A 59 11.43 13.64 -10.97
C GLY A 59 11.65 12.12 -10.93
N GLN A 60 11.01 11.36 -10.04
CA GLN A 60 11.22 9.89 -9.95
C GLN A 60 10.28 9.04 -10.82
N ARG A 61 9.46 9.66 -11.68
CA ARG A 61 8.51 8.94 -12.55
C ARG A 61 9.14 8.44 -13.86
N LYS A 62 10.42 8.74 -14.13
CA LYS A 62 11.19 8.30 -15.31
C LYS A 62 12.25 7.24 -14.95
N GLN A 63 11.85 6.03 -14.56
CA GLN A 63 12.69 4.83 -14.65
C GLN A 63 11.86 3.56 -14.36
N ALA A 64 10.85 3.29 -15.19
CA ALA A 64 10.19 1.99 -15.24
C ALA A 64 9.63 1.71 -16.65
N ARG A 65 10.28 2.27 -17.67
CA ARG A 65 10.08 1.96 -19.08
C ARG A 65 11.45 1.84 -19.72
N ARG A 66 12.07 0.68 -19.56
CA ARG A 66 13.10 0.15 -20.45
C ARG A 66 12.79 -1.32 -20.62
#